data_AF-A0A371WTN5-F1
#
_entry.id   AF-A0A371WTN5-F1
#
_cell.length_a   1.000
_cell.length_b   1.000
_cell.length_c   1.000
_cell.angle_alpha   90.00
_cell.angle_beta   90.00
_cell.angle_gamma   90.00
#
_symmetry.space_group_name_H-M   'P 1'
#
loop_
_entity.id
_entity.type
_entity.pdbx_description
1 polymer ?
#
loop_
_entity_poly.entity_id
_entity_poly.type
_entity_poly.pdbx_seq_one_letter_code
_entity_poly.pdbx_strand_id
1 'polypeptide(L)'
;MDIDELRRLAIGRQRAVKTMVSIKSKYDIDIVDVVVFLVLGVLNFEKSSSSLLNVQPMTISSVSEFIGIPKETVRRKLGLLEQKSLISKTNYGFLVKDIAVWRQLVESSASSADAPAEKRP
;
A
#
# COMPACT_ATOMS: atom_id res chain seq x y z
N MET A 1 -23.50 14.66 7.97
CA MET A 1 -22.29 14.04 8.54
C MET A 1 -22.21 14.46 9.99
N ASP A 2 -22.33 13.49 10.89
CA ASP A 2 -22.45 13.70 12.34
C ASP A 2 -21.07 13.77 13.03
N ILE A 3 -20.98 14.39 14.21
CA ILE A 3 -19.73 14.51 14.98
C ILE A 3 -19.15 13.13 15.36
N ASP A 4 -20.02 12.16 15.62
CA ASP A 4 -19.62 10.78 15.92
C ASP A 4 -19.08 10.06 14.67
N GLU A 5 -19.63 10.36 13.50
CA GLU A 5 -19.13 9.86 12.21
C GLU A 5 -17.74 10.44 11.91
N LEU A 6 -17.56 11.74 12.12
CA LEU A 6 -16.26 12.41 12.02
C LEU A 6 -15.22 11.84 12.99
N ARG A 7 -15.62 11.54 14.23
CA ARG A 7 -14.74 10.94 15.24
C ARG A 7 -14.31 9.52 14.86
N ARG A 8 -15.23 8.69 14.34
CA ARG A 8 -14.91 7.34 13.84
C ARG A 8 -13.92 7.38 12.68
N LEU A 9 -14.13 8.29 11.73
CA LEU A 9 -13.19 8.52 10.63
C LEU A 9 -11.81 8.94 11.16
N ALA A 10 -11.76 9.89 12.10
CA ALA A 10 -10.50 10.37 12.66
C ALA A 10 -9.69 9.27 13.37
N ILE A 11 -10.34 8.36 14.12
CA ILE A 11 -9.68 7.23 14.79
C ILE A 11 -9.07 6.26 13.78
N GLY A 12 -9.81 5.92 12.71
CA GLY A 12 -9.29 5.07 11.64
C GLY A 12 -8.06 5.70 10.96
N ARG A 13 -8.12 7.00 10.65
CA ARG A 13 -7.00 7.73 10.05
C ARG A 13 -5.79 7.81 11.00
N GLN A 14 -6.00 7.97 12.30
CA GLN A 14 -4.91 7.97 13.28
C GLN A 14 -4.15 6.63 13.28
N ARG A 15 -4.86 5.51 13.16
CA ARG A 15 -4.24 4.18 13.07
C ARG A 15 -3.37 4.05 11.82
N ALA A 16 -3.88 4.47 10.66
CA ALA A 16 -3.13 4.47 9.41
C ALA A 16 -1.82 5.28 9.54
N VAL A 17 -1.91 6.51 10.06
CA VAL A 17 -0.75 7.38 10.25
C VAL A 17 0.27 6.74 11.20
N LYS A 18 -0.17 6.17 12.32
CA LYS A 18 0.73 5.46 13.25
C LYS A 18 1.43 4.28 12.58
N THR A 19 0.73 3.49 11.79
CA THR A 19 1.33 2.37 11.04
C THR A 19 2.38 2.87 10.06
N MET A 20 2.08 3.92 9.28
CA MET A 20 3.03 4.51 8.34
C MET A 20 4.30 5.00 9.05
N VAL A 21 4.15 5.70 10.19
CA VAL A 21 5.29 6.16 11.00
C VAL A 21 6.09 4.99 11.56
N SER A 22 5.44 3.93 12.05
CA SER A 22 6.13 2.75 12.56
C SER A 22 6.96 2.05 11.48
N ILE A 23 6.41 1.91 10.26
CA ILE A 23 7.13 1.30 9.12
C ILE A 23 8.28 2.20 8.68
N LYS A 24 8.03 3.51 8.57
CA LYS A 24 9.06 4.51 8.29
C LYS A 24 10.25 4.34 9.24
N SER A 25 10.00 4.28 10.54
CA SER A 25 11.04 4.14 11.56
C SER A 25 11.72 2.77 11.53
N LYS A 26 10.95 1.68 11.34
CA LYS A 26 11.49 0.30 11.31
C LYS A 26 12.45 0.07 10.16
N TYR A 27 12.15 0.60 8.98
CA TYR A 27 12.95 0.37 7.77
C TYR A 27 13.91 1.54 7.45
N ASP A 28 13.86 2.63 8.22
CA ASP A 28 14.61 3.86 7.98
C ASP A 28 14.43 4.35 6.53
N ILE A 29 13.18 4.67 6.20
CA ILE A 29 12.74 5.20 4.90
C ILE A 29 11.92 6.48 5.11
N ASP A 30 11.53 7.17 4.04
CA ASP A 30 10.64 8.34 4.10
C ASP A 30 9.17 7.91 3.98
N ILE A 31 8.24 8.76 4.42
CA ILE A 31 6.80 8.58 4.24
C ILE A 31 6.44 8.40 2.77
N VAL A 32 7.11 9.11 1.86
CA VAL A 32 6.87 8.93 0.42
C VAL A 32 7.26 7.53 -0.04
N ASP A 33 8.27 6.89 0.56
CA ASP A 33 8.63 5.49 0.24
C ASP A 33 7.54 4.52 0.74
N VAL A 34 6.97 4.79 1.91
CA VAL A 34 5.82 4.03 2.44
C VAL A 34 4.61 4.14 1.51
N VAL A 35 4.35 5.32 0.94
CA VAL A 35 3.27 5.52 -0.04
C VAL A 35 3.55 4.76 -1.34
N VAL A 36 4.79 4.83 -1.87
CA VAL A 36 5.18 4.05 -3.06
C VAL A 36 5.02 2.55 -2.82
N PHE A 37 5.40 2.06 -1.63
CA PHE A 37 5.23 0.67 -1.24
C PHE A 37 3.75 0.25 -1.17
N LEU A 38 2.90 1.08 -0.56
CA LEU A 38 1.46 0.85 -0.50
C LEU A 38 0.86 0.74 -1.90
N VAL A 39 1.14 1.72 -2.77
CA VAL A 39 0.61 1.78 -4.13
C VAL A 39 1.10 0.63 -4.99
N LEU A 40 2.38 0.27 -4.89
CA LEU A 40 2.92 -0.87 -5.62
C LEU A 40 2.10 -2.14 -5.34
N GLY A 41 1.79 -2.40 -4.07
CA GLY A 41 0.97 -3.54 -3.71
C GLY A 41 -0.45 -3.43 -4.24
N VAL A 42 -1.12 -2.27 -4.12
CA VAL A 42 -2.45 -2.06 -4.71
C VAL A 42 -2.45 -2.46 -6.18
N LEU A 43 -1.51 -1.93 -6.96
CA LEU A 43 -1.37 -2.25 -8.39
C LEU A 43 -1.01 -3.72 -8.64
N ASN A 44 -0.19 -4.35 -7.80
CA ASN A 44 0.14 -5.78 -7.94
C ASN A 44 -1.09 -6.69 -7.84
N PHE A 45 -2.13 -6.27 -7.11
CA PHE A 45 -3.35 -7.04 -6.87
C PHE A 45 -4.58 -6.51 -7.64
N GLU A 46 -4.52 -5.37 -8.32
CA GLU A 46 -5.69 -4.68 -8.91
C GLU A 46 -6.27 -5.34 -10.19
N LYS A 47 -5.76 -6.49 -10.65
CA LYS A 47 -6.29 -7.13 -11.86
C LYS A 47 -6.57 -8.59 -11.67
N SER A 48 -7.82 -8.87 -11.31
CA SER A 48 -8.42 -10.15 -11.60
C SER A 48 -9.93 -10.04 -11.82
N SER A 49 -10.36 -10.09 -13.08
CA SER A 49 -11.73 -10.41 -13.49
C SER A 49 -12.03 -11.91 -13.40
N SER A 50 -11.12 -12.74 -12.85
CA SER A 50 -11.23 -14.18 -12.76
C SER A 50 -10.77 -14.67 -11.40
N SER A 51 -11.71 -15.02 -10.50
CA SER A 51 -11.64 -15.81 -9.23
C SER A 51 -10.28 -16.17 -8.57
N LEU A 52 -9.21 -16.41 -9.31
CA LEU A 52 -7.84 -16.57 -8.83
C LEU A 52 -7.16 -15.21 -8.59
N LEU A 53 -6.59 -15.04 -7.40
CA LEU A 53 -5.69 -13.94 -7.05
C LEU A 53 -4.47 -13.97 -7.98
N ASN A 54 -4.48 -13.18 -9.06
CA ASN A 54 -3.34 -13.02 -9.95
C ASN A 54 -2.47 -11.86 -9.48
N VAL A 55 -1.23 -12.15 -9.07
CA VAL A 55 -0.26 -11.15 -8.63
C VAL A 55 0.64 -10.81 -9.82
N GLN A 56 0.63 -9.55 -10.27
CA GLN A 56 1.39 -9.13 -11.44
C GLN A 56 2.50 -8.13 -11.08
N PRO A 57 3.74 -8.33 -11.58
CA PRO A 57 4.81 -7.33 -11.47
C PRO A 57 4.40 -6.00 -12.09
N MET A 58 4.76 -4.90 -11.44
CA MET A 58 4.42 -3.56 -11.90
C MET A 58 5.64 -2.77 -12.35
N THR A 59 5.48 -2.01 -13.42
CA THR A 59 6.56 -1.20 -13.99
C THR A 59 6.71 0.13 -13.25
N ILE A 60 7.88 0.76 -13.38
CA ILE A 60 8.13 2.12 -12.88
C ILE A 60 7.13 3.11 -13.48
N SER A 61 6.78 2.96 -14.77
CA SER A 61 5.80 3.83 -15.44
C SER A 61 4.42 3.72 -14.81
N SER A 62 3.94 2.50 -14.56
CA SER A 62 2.61 2.27 -13.95
C SER A 62 2.52 2.89 -12.56
N VAL A 63 3.56 2.73 -11.74
CA VAL A 63 3.62 3.34 -10.40
C VAL A 63 3.71 4.87 -10.50
N SER A 64 4.52 5.39 -11.42
CA SER A 64 4.67 6.84 -11.65
C SER A 64 3.36 7.49 -12.08
N GLU A 65 2.65 6.87 -13.02
CA GLU A 65 1.35 7.34 -13.51
C GLU A 65 0.29 7.33 -12.42
N PHE A 66 0.24 6.30 -11.58
CA PHE A 66 -0.73 6.21 -10.50
C PHE A 66 -0.54 7.28 -9.42
N ILE A 67 0.71 7.56 -9.02
CA ILE A 67 1.00 8.46 -7.88
C ILE A 67 1.25 9.92 -8.34
N GLY A 68 1.49 10.14 -9.64
CA GLY A 68 1.83 11.47 -10.17
C GLY A 68 3.24 11.96 -9.82
N ILE A 69 4.17 11.04 -9.52
CA ILE A 69 5.57 11.34 -9.18
C ILE A 69 6.47 11.00 -10.39
N PRO A 70 7.53 11.77 -10.69
CA PRO A 70 8.43 11.49 -11.82
C PRO A 70 9.03 10.07 -11.81
N LYS A 71 9.16 9.45 -12.99
CA LYS A 71 9.68 8.08 -13.17
C LYS A 71 11.03 7.85 -12.50
N GLU A 72 11.95 8.81 -12.61
CA GLU A 72 13.27 8.71 -11.99
C GLU A 72 13.19 8.71 -10.46
N THR A 73 12.30 9.51 -9.89
CA THR A 73 12.04 9.49 -8.44
C THR A 73 11.45 8.15 -8.02
N VAL A 74 10.47 7.61 -8.75
CA VAL A 74 9.90 6.28 -8.48
C VAL A 74 10.97 5.20 -8.58
N ARG A 75 11.82 5.22 -9.61
CA ARG A 75 12.93 4.28 -9.78
C ARG A 75 13.87 4.29 -8.57
N ARG A 76 14.28 5.47 -8.11
CA ARG A 76 15.15 5.63 -6.92
C ARG A 76 14.49 5.07 -5.67
N LYS A 77 13.20 5.34 -5.46
CA LYS A 77 12.44 4.86 -4.29
C LYS A 77 12.23 3.34 -4.32
N LEU A 78 11.91 2.77 -5.47
CA LEU A 78 11.80 1.32 -5.64
C LEU A 78 13.16 0.63 -5.38
N GLY A 79 14.27 1.20 -5.87
CA GLY A 79 15.60 0.68 -5.56
C GLY A 79 15.92 0.68 -4.06
N LEU A 80 15.53 1.74 -3.33
CA LEU A 80 15.66 1.77 -1.87
C LEU A 80 14.78 0.70 -1.20
N LEU A 81 13.51 0.59 -1.59
CA LEU A 81 12.59 -0.42 -1.05
C LEU A 81 13.08 -1.86 -1.31
N GLU A 82 13.70 -2.12 -2.47
CA GLU A 82 14.32 -3.40 -2.80
C GLU A 82 15.51 -3.69 -1.88
N GLN A 83 16.39 -2.72 -1.66
CA GLN A 83 17.52 -2.84 -0.70
C GLN A 83 17.04 -3.14 0.72
N LYS A 84 15.89 -2.57 1.12
CA LYS A 84 15.25 -2.83 2.42
C LYS A 84 14.45 -4.14 2.47
N SER A 85 14.49 -4.96 1.41
CA SER A 85 13.77 -6.23 1.28
C SER A 85 12.24 -6.16 1.40
N LEU A 86 11.65 -4.97 1.22
CA LEU A 86 10.20 -4.78 1.23
C LEU A 86 9.55 -5.24 -0.09
N ILE A 87 10.28 -5.10 -1.18
CA ILE A 87 9.85 -5.46 -2.53
C ILE A 87 10.90 -6.35 -3.21
N SER A 88 10.51 -7.00 -4.29
CA SER A 88 11.40 -7.79 -5.15
C SER A 88 11.33 -7.27 -6.58
N LYS A 89 12.50 -7.13 -7.22
CA LYS A 89 12.59 -6.85 -8.65
C LYS A 89 12.59 -8.15 -9.44
N THR A 90 11.86 -8.14 -10.54
CA THR A 90 11.77 -9.23 -11.51
C THR A 90 12.14 -8.70 -12.90
N ASN A 91 12.23 -9.58 -13.89
CA ASN A 91 12.45 -9.19 -15.28
C ASN A 91 11.33 -8.30 -15.84
N TYR A 92 10.14 -8.33 -15.24
CA TYR A 92 8.94 -7.65 -15.73
C TYR A 92 8.52 -6.44 -14.89
N GLY A 93 9.19 -6.17 -13.77
CA GLY A 93 8.83 -5.07 -12.86
C GLY A 93 9.07 -5.42 -11.40
N PHE A 94 8.30 -4.81 -10.51
CA PHE A 94 8.44 -4.95 -9.07
C PHE A 94 7.20 -5.61 -8.43
N LEU A 95 7.44 -6.39 -7.39
CA LEU A 95 6.43 -7.08 -6.59
C LEU A 95 6.62 -6.75 -5.11
N VAL A 96 5.54 -6.59 -4.36
CA VAL A 96 5.60 -6.63 -2.90
C VAL A 96 6.13 -8.00 -2.44
N LYS A 97 7.17 -7.97 -1.60
CA LYS A 97 7.78 -9.16 -1.00
C LYS A 97 7.31 -9.35 0.43
N ASP A 98 7.34 -8.29 1.23
CA ASP A 98 6.87 -8.31 2.62
C ASP A 98 5.35 -8.05 2.69
N ILE A 99 4.58 -9.09 2.35
CA ILE A 99 3.11 -9.03 2.31
C ILE A 99 2.54 -8.73 3.69
N ALA A 100 3.18 -9.20 4.78
CA ALA A 100 2.71 -8.96 6.13
C ALA A 100 2.74 -7.47 6.49
N VAL A 101 3.85 -6.79 6.15
CA VAL A 101 3.97 -5.34 6.38
C VAL A 101 3.05 -4.55 5.46
N TRP A 102 2.90 -4.96 4.20
CA TRP A 102 1.96 -4.33 3.28
C TRP A 102 0.51 -4.47 3.76
N ARG A 103 0.12 -5.67 4.21
CA ARG A 103 -1.20 -5.94 4.76
C ARG A 103 -1.49 -5.08 5.99
N GLN A 104 -0.51 -4.90 6.88
CA GLN A 104 -0.65 -4.02 8.03
C GLN A 104 -1.00 -2.58 7.63
N LEU A 105 -0.41 -2.06 6.54
CA LEU A 105 -0.76 -0.74 6.01
C LEU A 105 -2.22 -0.70 5.56
N VAL A 106 -2.64 -1.67 4.74
CA VAL A 106 -4.01 -1.73 4.20
C VAL A 106 -5.03 -1.84 5.33
N GLU A 107 -4.86 -2.76 6.25
CA GLU A 107 -5.77 -2.97 7.39
C GLU A 107 -5.83 -1.76 8.33
N SER A 108 -4.72 -1.04 8.49
CA SER A 108 -4.70 0.19 9.29
C SER A 108 -5.40 1.36 8.61
N SER A 109 -5.56 1.31 7.29
CA SER A 109 -6.21 2.32 6.46
C SER A 109 -7.71 2.08 6.23
N ALA A 110 -8.15 0.83 6.40
CA ALA A 110 -9.55 0.44 6.31
C ALA A 110 -10.37 1.08 7.45
N SER A 111 -11.43 1.80 7.09
CA SER A 111 -12.41 2.26 8.06
C SER A 111 -13.26 1.07 8.48
N SER A 112 -13.67 1.00 9.76
CA SER A 112 -14.68 0.04 10.21
C SER A 112 -16.07 0.22 9.56
N ALA A 113 -16.21 1.19 8.65
CA ALA A 113 -17.40 1.42 7.83
C ALA A 113 -17.45 0.55 6.55
N ASP A 114 -16.32 -0.01 6.09
CA ASP A 114 -16.24 -0.77 4.84
C ASP A 114 -16.38 -2.30 5.04
N ALA A 115 -16.78 -2.75 6.25
CA ALA A 115 -17.10 -4.15 6.46
C ALA A 115 -18.35 -4.51 5.63
N PRO A 116 -18.28 -5.50 4.72
CA PRO A 116 -19.48 -5.97 4.04
C PRO A 116 -20.45 -6.45 5.10
N ALA A 117 -21.69 -5.94 5.06
CA ALA A 117 -22.76 -6.37 5.95
C ALA A 117 -22.89 -7.90 5.86
N GLU A 118 -22.35 -8.58 6.85
CA GLU A 118 -22.49 -10.01 7.03
C GLU A 118 -23.99 -10.26 7.17
N LYS A 119 -24.58 -10.86 6.12
CA LYS A 119 -25.96 -11.34 6.16
C LYS A 119 -26.04 -12.32 7.33
N ARG A 120 -26.58 -11.86 8.46
CA ARG A 120 -26.96 -12.74 9.55
C ARG A 120 -28.00 -13.74 9.03
N PRO A 121 -27.88 -15.03 9.37
CA PRO A 121 -28.85 -16.06 8.99
C PRO A 121 -30.23 -15.79 9.60
#